data_AF-A0AAJ6EL96-F1
#
_entry.id   AF-A0AAJ6EL96-F1
#
_cell.length_a   1.000
_cell.length_b   1.000
_cell.length_c   1.000
_cell.angle_alpha   90.00
_cell.angle_beta   90.00
_cell.angle_gamma   90.00
#
_symmetry.space_group_name_H-M   'P 1'
#
loop_
_entity.id
_entity.type
_entity.pdbx_description
1 polymer ?
#
loop_
_entity_poly.entity_id
_entity_poly.type
_entity_poly.pdbx_seq_one_letter_code
_entity_poly.pdbx_strand_id
1 'polypeptide(L)'
;MLESVDKELSQLIRISKSFTSLVALKHAAQRLADYKFAAEMDAILELEMLTTAFVVTYVRLHQGGSGSGFSRDSLPEKLRRTHDQILEMRNKKFAHNDDHHSVSNAMEIGFEGNRFLVNFNLTLEYQIGGATEWQKLVKFLDTMTVEKMEKLLARLKAKTGHDWTWPKGPAPD
;
A
#
# COMPACT_ATOMS: atom_id res chain seq x y z
N MET A 1 18.98 -28.85 17.11
CA MET A 1 19.00 -27.50 17.72
C MET A 1 18.22 -26.48 16.89
N LEU A 2 18.36 -26.45 15.56
CA LEU A 2 17.51 -25.57 14.72
C LEU A 2 16.07 -26.08 14.58
N GLU A 3 15.86 -27.40 14.53
CA GLU A 3 14.52 -28.01 14.47
C GLU A 3 13.59 -27.57 15.63
N SER A 4 14.14 -27.33 16.83
CA SER A 4 13.35 -26.85 17.98
C SER A 4 12.85 -25.41 17.85
N VAL A 5 13.30 -24.68 16.82
CA VAL A 5 12.88 -23.31 16.49
C VAL A 5 12.33 -23.15 15.07
N ASP A 6 11.99 -24.25 14.38
CA ASP A 6 11.45 -24.25 13.02
C ASP A 6 10.22 -23.35 12.86
N LYS A 7 9.39 -23.25 13.91
CA LYS A 7 8.23 -22.36 13.95
C LYS A 7 8.63 -20.90 13.86
N GLU A 8 9.60 -20.46 14.66
CA GLU A 8 10.10 -19.09 14.64
C GLU A 8 10.81 -18.78 13.32
N LEU A 9 11.61 -19.71 12.79
CA LEU A 9 12.26 -19.56 11.48
C LEU A 9 11.24 -19.45 10.35
N SER A 10 10.19 -20.27 10.37
CA SER A 10 9.08 -20.18 9.42
C SER A 10 8.36 -18.83 9.49
N GLN A 11 8.21 -18.26 10.69
CA GLN A 11 7.63 -16.93 10.88
C GLN A 11 8.54 -15.83 10.33
N LEU A 12 9.86 -15.92 10.54
CA LEU A 12 10.82 -14.99 9.95
C LEU A 12 10.80 -15.03 8.42
N ILE A 13 10.74 -16.22 7.82
CA ILE A 13 10.63 -16.37 6.35
C ILE A 13 9.36 -15.68 5.83
N ARG A 14 8.24 -15.83 6.53
CA ARG A 14 6.98 -15.15 6.17
C ARG A 14 7.10 -13.64 6.25
N ILE A 15 7.73 -13.10 7.30
CA ILE A 15 7.96 -11.64 7.42
C ILE A 15 8.89 -11.15 6.30
N SER A 16 9.96 -11.89 6.00
CA SER A 16 10.88 -11.56 4.89
C SER A 16 10.16 -11.45 3.55
N LYS A 17 9.15 -12.30 3.29
CA LYS A 17 8.33 -12.23 2.07
C LYS A 17 7.47 -10.97 2.00
N SER A 18 7.02 -10.43 3.14
CA SER A 18 6.29 -9.16 3.21
C SER A 18 7.20 -7.94 3.15
N PHE A 19 8.50 -8.09 3.44
CA PHE A 19 9.42 -6.97 3.59
C PHE A 19 9.58 -6.16 2.29
N THR A 20 9.67 -6.83 1.15
CA THR A 20 9.74 -6.18 -0.17
C THR A 20 8.51 -5.32 -0.44
N SER A 21 7.32 -5.82 -0.11
CA SER A 21 6.08 -5.05 -0.24
C SER A 21 6.06 -3.85 0.70
N LEU A 22 6.60 -3.97 1.93
CA LEU A 22 6.68 -2.86 2.88
C LEU A 22 7.62 -1.75 2.37
N VAL A 23 8.78 -2.13 1.84
CA VAL A 23 9.74 -1.18 1.23
C VAL A 23 9.12 -0.49 0.02
N ALA A 24 8.46 -1.23 -0.88
CA ALA A 24 7.76 -0.67 -2.02
C ALA A 24 6.63 0.29 -1.59
N LEU A 25 5.86 -0.07 -0.54
CA LEU A 25 4.82 0.79 0.00
C LEU A 25 5.40 2.10 0.55
N LYS A 26 6.51 2.02 1.31
CA LYS A 26 7.23 3.20 1.82
C LYS A 26 7.72 4.09 0.70
N HIS A 27 8.29 3.50 -0.35
CA HIS A 27 8.75 4.25 -1.53
C HIS A 27 7.59 4.97 -2.23
N ALA A 28 6.49 4.25 -2.52
CA ALA A 28 5.31 4.85 -3.14
C ALA A 28 4.69 5.97 -2.28
N ALA A 29 4.64 5.77 -0.96
CA ALA A 29 4.17 6.77 -0.01
C ALA A 29 5.03 8.04 -0.07
N GLN A 30 6.36 7.90 -0.06
CA GLN A 30 7.27 9.03 -0.14
C GLN A 30 7.12 9.77 -1.48
N ARG A 31 7.05 9.03 -2.59
CA ARG A 31 6.83 9.61 -3.93
C ARG A 31 5.52 10.40 -4.02
N LEU A 32 4.45 9.89 -3.41
CA LEU A 32 3.15 10.59 -3.32
C LEU A 32 3.23 11.85 -2.45
N ALA A 33 3.96 11.81 -1.34
CA ALA A 33 4.15 12.96 -0.45
C ALA A 33 4.94 14.08 -1.12
N ASP A 34 5.96 13.72 -1.90
CA ASP A 34 6.82 14.66 -2.62
C ASP A 34 6.24 15.11 -3.97
N TYR A 35 5.08 14.57 -4.35
CA TYR A 35 4.49 14.79 -5.67
C TYR A 35 4.05 16.25 -5.84
N LYS A 36 4.69 16.96 -6.77
CA LYS A 36 4.34 18.33 -7.14
C LYS A 36 3.35 18.30 -8.29
N PHE A 37 2.08 18.51 -7.98
CA PHE A 37 1.03 18.46 -8.98
C PHE A 37 1.16 19.59 -10.02
N ALA A 38 0.96 19.21 -11.29
CA ALA A 38 0.70 20.12 -12.40
C ALA A 38 -0.62 19.72 -13.06
N ALA A 39 -1.41 20.70 -13.53
CA ALA A 39 -2.70 20.46 -14.18
C ALA A 39 -2.52 20.06 -15.65
N GLU A 40 -1.63 19.08 -15.89
CA GLU A 40 -1.31 18.53 -17.20
C GLU A 40 -1.62 17.03 -17.20
N MET A 41 -2.01 16.49 -18.35
CA MET A 41 -2.43 15.08 -18.45
C MET A 41 -1.35 14.11 -17.98
N ASP A 42 -0.09 14.36 -18.33
CA ASP A 42 1.03 13.50 -17.91
C ASP A 42 1.20 13.49 -16.38
N ALA A 43 1.04 14.64 -15.72
CA ALA A 43 1.10 14.73 -14.27
C ALA A 43 -0.08 14.03 -13.60
N ILE A 44 -1.28 14.14 -14.17
CA ILE A 44 -2.46 13.41 -13.72
C ILE A 44 -2.24 11.89 -13.81
N LEU A 45 -1.71 11.42 -14.94
CA LEU A 45 -1.42 10.01 -15.17
C LEU A 45 -0.31 9.48 -14.25
N GLU A 46 0.74 10.27 -13.99
CA GLU A 46 1.79 9.89 -13.05
C GLU A 46 1.24 9.76 -11.62
N LEU A 47 0.41 10.71 -11.18
CA LEU A 47 -0.25 10.65 -9.88
C LEU A 47 -1.17 9.41 -9.77
N GLU A 48 -1.91 9.08 -10.83
CA GLU A 48 -2.73 7.88 -10.92
C GLU A 48 -1.88 6.61 -10.82
N MET A 49 -0.75 6.55 -11.53
CA MET A 49 0.19 5.42 -11.46
C MET A 49 0.76 5.24 -10.04
N LEU A 50 1.21 6.32 -9.41
CA LEU A 50 1.74 6.27 -8.04
C LEU A 50 0.67 5.85 -7.03
N THR A 51 -0.56 6.36 -7.18
CA THR A 51 -1.70 6.00 -6.32
C THR A 51 -2.05 4.52 -6.50
N THR A 52 -2.07 4.03 -7.74
CA THR A 52 -2.31 2.60 -8.04
C THR A 52 -1.25 1.72 -7.39
N ALA A 53 0.03 2.09 -7.55
CA ALA A 53 1.15 1.36 -6.96
C ALA A 53 1.03 1.30 -5.44
N PHE A 54 0.70 2.43 -4.79
CA PHE A 54 0.48 2.48 -3.34
C PHE A 54 -0.68 1.56 -2.92
N VAL A 55 -1.86 1.72 -3.53
CA VAL A 55 -3.08 1.00 -3.15
C VAL A 55 -2.90 -0.50 -3.34
N VAL A 56 -2.40 -0.94 -4.50
CA VAL A 56 -2.17 -2.37 -4.77
C VAL A 56 -1.16 -2.97 -3.80
N THR A 57 -0.05 -2.26 -3.53
CA THR A 57 0.99 -2.74 -2.62
C THR A 57 0.47 -2.84 -1.18
N TYR A 58 -0.30 -1.86 -0.73
CA TYR A 58 -0.96 -1.87 0.57
C TYR A 58 -1.88 -3.07 0.73
N VAL A 59 -2.75 -3.33 -0.25
CA VAL A 59 -3.69 -4.45 -0.17
C VAL A 59 -2.97 -5.80 -0.18
N ARG A 60 -1.87 -5.94 -0.95
CA ARG A 60 -1.03 -7.15 -0.91
C ARG A 60 -0.42 -7.38 0.48
N LEU A 61 0.06 -6.33 1.14
CA LEU A 61 0.56 -6.41 2.51
C LEU A 61 -0.52 -6.79 3.50
N HIS A 62 -1.72 -6.20 3.36
CA HIS A 62 -2.85 -6.52 4.22
C HIS A 62 -3.27 -7.99 4.09
N GLN A 63 -3.47 -8.45 2.86
CA GLN A 63 -3.87 -9.83 2.57
C GLN A 63 -2.78 -10.83 2.95
N GLY A 64 -1.51 -10.46 2.80
CA GLY A 64 -0.40 -11.15 3.45
C GLY A 64 -0.11 -12.57 2.98
N GLY A 65 -0.69 -13.01 1.85
CA GLY A 65 -0.44 -14.31 1.23
C GLY A 65 -0.22 -15.46 2.23
N SER A 66 1.02 -15.96 2.32
CA SER A 66 1.46 -17.06 3.19
C SER A 66 1.40 -16.78 4.71
N GLY A 67 0.48 -15.93 5.18
CA GLY A 67 0.23 -15.65 6.60
C GLY A 67 1.07 -14.53 7.19
N SER A 68 1.59 -13.61 6.37
CA SER A 68 2.41 -12.46 6.78
C SER A 68 1.63 -11.13 6.82
N GLY A 69 0.31 -11.20 6.71
CA GLY A 69 -0.58 -10.05 6.66
C GLY A 69 -0.87 -9.44 8.03
N PHE A 70 -1.77 -8.47 8.03
CA PHE A 70 -2.26 -7.83 9.25
C PHE A 70 -3.77 -7.67 9.18
N SER A 71 -4.46 -7.85 10.30
CA SER A 71 -5.91 -7.61 10.38
C SER A 71 -6.20 -6.13 10.56
N ARG A 72 -7.37 -5.68 10.12
CA ARG A 72 -7.87 -4.33 10.39
C ARG A 72 -7.84 -4.00 11.89
N ASP A 73 -8.16 -4.97 12.74
CA ASP A 73 -8.23 -4.77 14.19
C ASP A 73 -6.86 -4.54 14.84
N SER A 74 -5.77 -4.96 14.18
CA SER A 74 -4.41 -4.66 14.60
C SER A 74 -4.03 -3.18 14.40
N LEU A 75 -4.83 -2.43 13.64
CA LEU A 75 -4.62 -0.99 13.44
C LEU A 75 -5.23 -0.19 14.60
N PRO A 76 -4.57 0.92 15.00
CA PRO A 76 -5.17 1.95 15.85
C PRO A 76 -6.50 2.43 15.25
N GLU A 77 -7.49 2.67 16.09
CA GLU A 77 -8.85 3.05 15.66
C GLU A 77 -8.86 4.21 14.64
N LYS A 78 -8.07 5.25 14.92
CA LYS A 78 -7.90 6.42 14.03
C LYS A 78 -7.44 6.10 12.61
N LEU A 79 -6.75 4.96 12.40
CA LEU A 79 -6.22 4.54 11.09
C LEU A 79 -7.13 3.55 10.36
N ARG A 80 -8.14 2.99 11.05
CA ARG A 80 -9.03 1.98 10.46
C ARG A 80 -9.86 2.55 9.30
N ARG A 81 -10.32 3.80 9.43
CA ARG A 81 -11.03 4.49 8.33
C ARG A 81 -10.15 4.62 7.08
N THR A 82 -8.88 4.98 7.24
CA THR A 82 -7.93 5.09 6.13
C THR A 82 -7.68 3.74 5.47
N HIS A 83 -7.56 2.68 6.25
CA HIS A 83 -7.50 1.31 5.74
C HIS A 83 -8.73 0.96 4.90
N ASP A 84 -9.93 1.23 5.42
CA ASP A 84 -11.20 0.94 4.74
C ASP A 84 -11.29 1.69 3.40
N GLN A 85 -10.88 2.97 3.37
CA GLN A 85 -10.83 3.77 2.14
C GLN A 85 -9.87 3.18 1.09
N ILE A 86 -8.68 2.73 1.49
CA ILE A 86 -7.71 2.12 0.55
C ILE A 86 -8.26 0.82 -0.03
N LEU A 87 -8.94 0.00 0.77
CA LEU A 87 -9.61 -1.20 0.27
C LEU A 87 -10.74 -0.88 -0.70
N GLU A 88 -11.53 0.16 -0.40
CA GLU A 88 -12.59 0.63 -1.29
C GLU A 88 -12.01 1.11 -2.64
N MET A 89 -10.96 1.94 -2.62
CA MET A 89 -10.26 2.38 -3.82
C MET A 89 -9.75 1.20 -4.64
N ARG A 90 -9.10 0.22 -4.00
CA ARG A 90 -8.65 -0.99 -4.71
C ARG A 90 -9.82 -1.70 -5.38
N ASN A 91 -10.92 -1.91 -4.67
CA ASN A 91 -12.04 -2.71 -5.16
C ASN A 91 -12.79 -2.02 -6.29
N LYS A 92 -13.15 -0.74 -6.10
CA LYS A 92 -14.01 0.00 -7.01
C LYS A 92 -13.26 0.70 -8.14
N LYS A 93 -12.04 1.18 -7.89
CA LYS A 93 -11.29 1.99 -8.87
C LYS A 93 -10.24 1.19 -9.64
N PHE A 94 -9.60 0.20 -9.01
CA PHE A 94 -8.42 -0.46 -9.60
C PHE A 94 -8.59 -1.96 -9.90
N ALA A 95 -9.57 -2.63 -9.30
CA ALA A 95 -9.82 -4.06 -9.52
C ALA A 95 -11.03 -4.29 -10.43
N HIS A 96 -12.09 -3.50 -10.29
CA HIS A 96 -13.30 -3.57 -11.10
C HIS A 96 -13.54 -2.22 -11.79
N ASN A 97 -14.18 -2.21 -12.97
CA ASN A 97 -14.65 -0.97 -13.62
C ASN A 97 -16.00 -0.51 -13.03
N ASP A 98 -16.16 -0.63 -11.71
CA ASP A 98 -17.37 -0.18 -11.02
C ASP A 98 -17.28 1.35 -10.81
N ASP A 99 -18.42 2.04 -10.82
CA ASP A 99 -18.44 3.49 -10.61
C ASP A 99 -17.81 3.85 -9.25
N HIS A 100 -16.74 4.66 -9.28
CA HIS A 100 -16.13 5.25 -8.10
C HIS A 100 -16.31 6.77 -8.17
N HIS A 101 -16.75 7.40 -7.08
CA HIS A 101 -17.02 8.86 -7.07
C HIS A 101 -15.84 9.72 -7.54
N SER A 102 -14.60 9.24 -7.36
CA SER A 102 -13.40 9.94 -7.82
C SER A 102 -13.03 9.72 -9.29
N VAL A 103 -13.82 8.97 -10.07
CA VAL A 103 -13.65 8.78 -11.51
C VAL A 103 -15.03 8.77 -12.16
N SER A 104 -15.36 9.79 -12.97
CA SER A 104 -16.58 9.78 -13.77
C SER A 104 -16.25 9.90 -15.26
N ASN A 105 -16.77 8.98 -16.06
CA ASN A 105 -16.72 9.04 -17.51
C ASN A 105 -18.10 9.47 -18.02
N ALA A 106 -18.23 10.71 -18.49
CA ALA A 106 -19.46 11.20 -19.11
C ALA A 106 -19.28 11.21 -20.63
N MET A 107 -20.18 10.53 -21.36
CA MET A 107 -20.27 10.65 -22.80
C MET A 107 -21.32 11.69 -23.14
N GLU A 108 -20.93 12.76 -23.80
CA GLU A 108 -21.82 13.79 -24.32
C GLU A 108 -21.99 13.61 -25.82
N ILE A 109 -23.24 13.60 -26.29
CA ILE A 109 -23.55 13.52 -27.72
C ILE A 109 -24.15 14.84 -28.16
N GLY A 110 -23.41 15.59 -28.98
CA GLY A 110 -23.89 16.78 -29.68
C GLY A 110 -24.38 16.44 -31.09
N PHE A 111 -25.24 17.27 -31.67
CA PHE A 111 -25.63 17.18 -33.07
C PHE A 111 -25.42 18.52 -33.75
N GLU A 112 -24.54 18.57 -34.74
CA GLU A 112 -24.17 19.80 -35.44
C GLU A 112 -24.00 19.53 -36.94
N GLY A 113 -24.60 20.37 -37.79
CA GLY A 113 -24.41 20.30 -39.24
C GLY A 113 -24.69 18.93 -39.88
N ASN A 114 -25.67 18.19 -39.38
CA ASN A 114 -26.04 16.83 -39.80
C ASN A 114 -25.06 15.71 -39.39
N ARG A 115 -24.26 15.92 -38.33
CA ARG A 115 -23.37 14.90 -37.76
C ARG A 115 -23.55 14.83 -36.24
N PHE A 116 -23.41 13.62 -35.70
CA PHE A 116 -23.29 13.43 -34.25
C PHE A 116 -21.82 13.61 -33.84
N LEU A 117 -21.60 14.43 -32.83
CA LEU A 117 -20.33 14.61 -32.14
C LEU A 117 -20.39 13.82 -30.85
N VAL A 118 -19.47 12.88 -30.66
CA VAL A 118 -19.34 12.13 -29.41
C VAL A 118 -18.12 12.66 -28.66
N ASN A 119 -18.36 13.25 -27.49
CA ASN A 119 -17.32 13.75 -26.60
C ASN A 119 -17.25 12.87 -25.36
N PHE A 120 -16.04 12.49 -24.98
CA PHE A 120 -15.79 11.77 -23.73
C PHE A 120 -15.17 12.74 -22.73
N ASN A 121 -15.86 13.00 -21.63
CA ASN A 121 -15.39 13.81 -20.52
C ASN A 121 -14.94 12.88 -19.38
N LEU A 122 -13.69 13.05 -18.95
CA LEU A 122 -13.09 12.32 -17.83
C LEU A 122 -12.92 13.28 -16.65
N THR A 123 -13.63 13.03 -15.56
CA THR A 123 -13.44 13.73 -14.28
C THR A 123 -12.68 12.81 -13.34
N LEU A 124 -11.60 13.32 -12.77
CA LEU A 124 -10.77 12.58 -11.82
C LEU A 124 -10.58 13.40 -10.55
N GLU A 125 -11.06 12.91 -9.41
CA GLU A 125 -10.79 13.52 -8.11
C GLU A 125 -9.52 12.90 -7.49
N TYR A 126 -8.57 13.77 -7.14
CA TYR A 126 -7.27 13.38 -6.59
C TYR A 126 -7.04 13.97 -5.22
N GLN A 127 -6.47 13.16 -4.32
CA GLN A 127 -5.78 13.69 -3.14
C GLN A 127 -4.32 13.96 -3.50
N ILE A 128 -4.02 15.24 -3.72
CA ILE A 128 -2.66 15.72 -4.01
C ILE A 128 -1.80 15.64 -2.74
N GLY A 129 -0.55 15.15 -2.87
CA GLY A 129 0.44 15.15 -1.80
C GLY A 129 0.36 13.97 -0.82
N GLY A 130 -0.38 12.91 -1.14
CA GLY A 130 -0.49 11.69 -0.33
C GLY A 130 -1.07 11.97 1.05
N ALA A 131 -2.38 11.79 1.22
CA ALA A 131 -3.08 12.14 2.46
C ALA A 131 -2.27 11.81 3.73
N THR A 132 -2.14 12.77 4.64
CA THR A 132 -1.30 12.65 5.86
C THR A 132 -1.56 11.35 6.65
N GLU A 133 -2.78 10.82 6.58
CA GLU A 133 -3.15 9.56 7.21
C GLU A 133 -2.52 8.32 6.55
N TRP A 134 -2.25 8.35 5.24
CA TRP A 134 -1.54 7.28 4.53
C TRP A 134 -0.10 7.18 5.02
N GLN A 135 0.57 8.32 5.25
CA GLN A 135 1.92 8.34 5.83
C GLN A 135 1.93 7.79 7.26
N LYS A 136 0.96 8.20 8.09
CA LYS A 136 0.80 7.68 9.45
C LYS A 136 0.57 6.17 9.45
N LEU A 137 -0.23 5.68 8.51
CA LEU A 137 -0.51 4.26 8.32
C LEU A 137 0.74 3.48 7.91
N VAL A 138 1.50 3.97 6.93
CA VAL A 138 2.77 3.35 6.52
C VAL A 138 3.77 3.31 7.66
N LYS A 139 3.93 4.42 8.40
CA LYS A 139 4.80 4.48 9.57
C LYS A 139 4.40 3.46 10.65
N PHE A 140 3.10 3.33 10.92
CA PHE A 140 2.60 2.33 11.86
C PHE A 140 2.95 0.89 11.41
N LEU A 141 2.76 0.57 10.13
CA LEU A 141 3.08 -0.75 9.59
C LEU A 141 4.59 -1.06 9.66
N ASP A 142 5.43 -0.07 9.43
CA ASP A 142 6.90 -0.18 9.56
C ASP A 142 7.28 -0.51 11.00
N THR A 143 6.82 0.27 11.97
CA THR A 143 7.04 0.02 13.41
C THR A 143 6.53 -1.36 13.83
N MET A 144 5.30 -1.72 13.45
CA MET A 144 4.73 -3.02 13.77
C MET A 144 5.58 -4.18 13.22
N THR A 145 6.15 -4.03 12.02
CA THR A 145 7.00 -5.05 11.40
C THR A 145 8.32 -5.22 12.15
N VAL A 146 8.96 -4.10 12.52
CA VAL A 146 10.18 -4.10 13.33
C VAL A 146 9.93 -4.76 14.68
N GLU A 147 8.84 -4.40 15.38
CA GLU A 147 8.49 -5.00 16.67
C GLU A 147 8.24 -6.51 16.57
N LYS A 148 7.58 -6.97 15.50
CA LYS A 148 7.37 -8.40 15.24
C LYS A 148 8.70 -9.13 15.04
N MET A 149 9.63 -8.54 14.29
CA MET A 149 10.98 -9.09 14.08
C MET A 149 11.75 -9.17 15.39
N GLU A 150 11.81 -8.09 16.17
CA GLU A 150 12.53 -8.06 17.45
C GLU A 150 11.98 -9.10 18.44
N LYS A 151 10.65 -9.25 18.52
CA LYS A 151 10.01 -10.30 19.34
C LYS A 151 10.38 -11.71 18.90
N LEU A 152 10.54 -11.97 17.60
CA LEU A 152 10.96 -13.29 17.10
C LEU A 152 12.43 -13.57 17.40
N LEU A 153 13.31 -12.59 17.19
CA LEU A 153 14.74 -12.72 17.50
C LEU A 153 14.96 -12.96 19.00
N ALA A 154 14.21 -12.28 19.86
CA ALA A 154 14.26 -12.50 21.31
C ALA A 154 13.82 -13.93 21.70
N ARG A 155 12.77 -14.47 21.06
CA ARG A 155 12.32 -15.85 21.27
C ARG A 155 13.35 -16.88 20.79
N LEU A 156 13.98 -16.62 19.65
CA LEU A 156 15.06 -17.46 19.13
C LEU A 156 16.24 -17.50 20.09
N LYS A 157 16.66 -16.33 20.61
CA LYS A 157 17.71 -16.25 21.64
C LYS A 157 17.33 -17.04 22.89
N ALA A 158 16.12 -16.85 23.41
CA ALA A 158 15.67 -17.56 24.61
C ALA A 158 15.67 -19.09 24.43
N LYS A 159 15.33 -19.59 23.24
CA LYS A 159 15.27 -21.03 22.95
C LYS A 159 16.61 -21.66 22.59
N THR A 160 17.51 -20.90 21.97
CA THR A 160 18.78 -21.44 21.43
C THR A 160 19.99 -21.09 22.26
N GLY A 161 19.90 -20.07 23.14
CA GLY A 161 21.04 -19.53 23.87
C GLY A 161 21.98 -18.67 23.02
N HIS A 162 21.70 -18.48 21.73
CA HIS A 162 22.52 -17.73 20.80
C HIS A 162 21.92 -16.38 20.44
N ASP A 163 22.75 -15.38 20.14
CA ASP A 163 22.28 -14.11 19.61
C ASP A 163 21.85 -14.24 18.14
N TRP A 164 20.63 -13.78 17.85
CA TRP A 164 20.08 -13.72 16.49
C TRP A 164 19.99 -12.27 16.06
N THR A 165 20.76 -11.87 15.06
CA THR A 165 20.84 -10.49 14.60
C THR A 165 20.24 -10.34 13.21
N TRP A 166 19.52 -9.24 13.00
CA TRP A 166 19.11 -8.79 11.69
C TRP A 166 19.92 -7.54 11.34
N PRO A 167 20.65 -7.49 10.21
CA PRO A 167 21.40 -6.30 9.82
C PRO A 167 20.46 -5.09 9.75
N LYS A 168 20.69 -4.13 10.64
CA LYS A 168 20.03 -2.82 10.62
C LYS A 168 20.81 -1.96 9.63
N GLY A 169 20.28 -1.78 8.43
CA GLY A 169 20.88 -0.93 7.40
C GLY A 169 19.87 -0.55 6.32
N PRO A 170 20.12 0.54 5.57
CA PRO A 170 19.32 0.84 4.39
C PRO A 170 19.38 -0.34 3.40
N ALA A 171 18.34 -0.49 2.58
CA ALA A 171 18.42 -1.41 1.45
C ALA A 171 19.66 -1.06 0.59
N PRO A 172 20.38 -2.04 0.02
CA PRO A 172 21.47 -1.74 -0.90
C PRO A 172 20.97 -0.86 -2.05
N ASP A 173 21.83 0.06 -2.50
CA ASP A 173 21.60 0.92 -3.66
C ASP A 173 21.28 0.13 -4.94
#